data_AF-A0A843BC18-F1
#
_entry.id   AF-A0A843BC18-F1
#
_cell.length_a   1.000
_cell.length_b   1.000
_cell.length_c   1.000
_cell.angle_alpha   90.00
_cell.angle_beta   90.00
_cell.angle_gamma   90.00
#
_symmetry.space_group_name_H-M   'P 1'
#
loop_
_entity.id
_entity.type
_entity.pdbx_description
1 polymer ?
#
loop_
_entity_poly.entity_id
_entity_poly.type
_entity_poly.pdbx_seq_one_letter_code
_entity_poly.pdbx_strand_id
1 'polypeptide(L)'
;MTALSFLQSIFLQEDGGFLGFLGGERGTFGSDDPIIVGVIASAFVVAGFGIMLNLMNSAIRKKMVDMVKWRRIMKETRAFNKARMDAYRSHDKARIDEVNKKSAYMNKLNMEMMQMNLRPMMITFVPLILIFYFVLPYLFSYTVAVSPVPLNVIPGDLFQLTCTAEQAADPEHVCPTENAVFLWAWYFLSSIAFSGIIMKITKTTMDLS
;
A
#
# COMPACT_ATOMS: atom_id res chain seq x y z
N MET A 1 33.64 5.08 -18.66
CA MET A 1 32.25 4.74 -19.03
C MET A 1 31.49 4.50 -17.73
N THR A 2 30.95 5.56 -17.15
CA THR A 2 30.44 5.61 -15.77
C THR A 2 28.97 5.21 -15.74
N ALA A 3 28.51 4.52 -14.68
CA ALA A 3 27.15 3.97 -14.53
C ALA A 3 26.00 4.96 -14.83
N LEU A 4 26.28 6.27 -14.73
CA LEU A 4 25.40 7.37 -15.12
C LEU A 4 25.04 7.34 -16.62
N SER A 5 26.00 7.02 -17.49
CA SER A 5 25.77 6.87 -18.94
C SER A 5 24.91 5.65 -19.30
N PHE A 6 24.98 4.58 -18.49
CA PHE A 6 24.14 3.40 -18.67
C PHE A 6 22.69 3.64 -18.20
N LEU A 7 22.50 4.32 -17.07
CA LEU A 7 21.17 4.74 -16.62
C LEU A 7 20.52 5.72 -17.61
N GLN A 8 21.29 6.63 -18.19
CA GLN A 8 20.79 7.57 -19.19
C GLN A 8 20.38 6.86 -20.49
N SER A 9 21.08 5.80 -20.92
CA SER A 9 20.66 4.98 -22.08
C SER A 9 19.39 4.16 -21.84
N ILE A 10 19.06 3.83 -20.59
CA ILE A 10 17.83 3.08 -20.26
C ILE A 10 16.64 4.02 -20.08
N PHE A 11 16.86 5.24 -19.56
CA PHE A 11 15.79 6.15 -19.14
C PHE A 11 15.53 7.35 -20.07
N LEU A 12 16.51 7.79 -20.86
CA LEU A 12 16.47 9.08 -21.58
C LEU A 12 16.85 8.96 -23.07
N GLN A 13 16.60 7.81 -23.70
CA GLN A 13 16.71 7.71 -25.15
C GLN A 13 15.37 8.12 -25.78
N GLU A 14 15.34 9.35 -26.30
CA GLU A 14 14.18 10.05 -26.88
C GLU A 14 13.42 9.27 -27.97
N ASP A 15 13.97 8.19 -28.55
CA ASP A 15 13.35 7.49 -29.68
C ASP A 15 13.23 5.95 -29.54
N GLY A 16 13.07 5.39 -28.33
CA GLY A 16 12.72 3.96 -28.24
C GLY A 16 13.03 3.21 -26.94
N GLY A 17 13.30 3.90 -25.84
CA GLY A 17 13.43 3.27 -24.53
C GLY A 17 12.10 2.73 -23.97
N PHE A 18 12.17 1.99 -22.86
CA PHE A 18 11.01 1.43 -22.13
C PHE A 18 9.89 2.45 -21.83
N LEU A 19 10.24 3.74 -21.71
CA LEU A 19 9.28 4.84 -21.52
C LEU A 19 8.75 5.46 -22.83
N GLY A 20 9.41 5.25 -23.97
CA GLY A 20 8.95 5.71 -25.30
C GLY A 20 7.68 4.98 -25.75
N PHE A 21 7.52 3.72 -25.33
CA PHE A 21 6.25 2.98 -25.47
C PHE A 21 5.08 3.63 -24.70
N LEU A 22 5.38 4.43 -23.67
CA LEU A 22 4.39 5.06 -22.80
C LEU A 22 4.22 6.57 -23.06
N GLY A 23 5.06 7.21 -23.90
CA GLY A 23 5.11 8.69 -23.93
C GLY A 23 5.59 9.41 -25.19
N GLY A 24 5.91 8.76 -26.31
CA GLY A 24 6.50 9.44 -27.48
C GLY A 24 5.75 9.20 -28.80
N GLU A 25 5.77 10.19 -29.68
CA GLU A 25 4.86 10.37 -30.82
C GLU A 25 4.85 9.28 -31.91
N ARG A 26 3.63 9.10 -32.46
CA ARG A 26 3.28 8.78 -33.86
C ARG A 26 4.38 8.15 -34.73
N GLY A 27 4.35 6.81 -34.82
CA GLY A 27 5.02 6.14 -35.93
C GLY A 27 5.22 4.65 -35.73
N THR A 28 4.14 3.86 -35.71
CA THR A 28 4.25 2.43 -35.95
C THR A 28 3.41 2.05 -37.16
N PHE A 29 4.08 1.44 -38.13
CA PHE A 29 3.56 0.41 -39.02
C PHE A 29 2.10 0.54 -39.47
N GLY A 30 1.93 1.15 -40.65
CA GLY A 30 0.94 0.81 -41.68
C GLY A 30 -0.46 0.39 -41.24
N SER A 31 -1.30 1.36 -40.86
CA SER A 31 -2.76 1.39 -41.11
C SER A 31 -3.30 2.79 -40.78
N ASP A 32 -4.22 3.30 -41.60
CA ASP A 32 -4.48 4.74 -41.83
C ASP A 32 -5.24 5.53 -40.74
N ASP A 33 -5.37 5.06 -39.50
CA ASP A 33 -5.92 5.86 -38.39
C ASP A 33 -5.04 5.74 -37.10
N PRO A 34 -4.16 6.73 -36.84
CA PRO A 34 -3.05 6.61 -35.89
C PRO A 34 -3.45 6.61 -34.40
N ILE A 35 -4.66 7.05 -34.06
CA ILE A 35 -5.14 7.09 -32.67
C ILE A 35 -5.72 5.74 -32.24
N ILE A 36 -6.45 5.06 -33.13
CA ILE A 36 -7.21 3.86 -32.77
C ILE A 36 -6.28 2.63 -32.68
N VAL A 37 -5.35 2.50 -33.62
CA VAL A 37 -4.39 1.37 -33.64
C VAL A 37 -3.40 1.47 -32.47
N GLY A 38 -2.91 2.67 -32.17
CA GLY A 38 -2.02 2.91 -31.02
C GLY A 38 -2.70 2.65 -29.68
N VAL A 39 -3.97 3.05 -29.53
CA VAL A 39 -4.75 2.82 -28.31
C VAL A 39 -5.09 1.33 -28.13
N ILE A 40 -5.43 0.61 -29.20
CA ILE A 40 -5.77 -0.82 -29.11
C ILE A 40 -4.52 -1.66 -28.77
N ALA A 41 -3.39 -1.41 -29.45
CA ALA A 41 -2.14 -2.13 -29.18
C ALA A 41 -1.61 -1.84 -27.78
N SER A 42 -1.60 -0.57 -27.35
CA SER A 42 -1.21 -0.20 -25.99
C SER A 42 -2.15 -0.77 -24.94
N ALA A 43 -3.47 -0.82 -25.19
CA ALA A 43 -4.44 -1.44 -24.29
C ALA A 43 -4.15 -2.94 -24.08
N PHE A 44 -3.83 -3.69 -25.14
CA PHE A 44 -3.51 -5.11 -25.00
C PHE A 44 -2.19 -5.36 -24.25
N VAL A 45 -1.17 -4.53 -24.49
CA VAL A 45 0.11 -4.65 -23.77
C VAL A 45 -0.06 -4.27 -22.29
N VAL A 46 -0.78 -3.20 -21.98
CA VAL A 46 -1.06 -2.77 -20.60
C VAL A 46 -1.92 -3.80 -19.88
N ALA A 47 -2.95 -4.35 -20.55
CA ALA A 47 -3.77 -5.43 -20.00
C ALA A 47 -2.94 -6.70 -19.74
N GLY A 48 -2.09 -7.10 -20.70
CA GLY A 48 -1.18 -8.24 -20.57
C GLY A 48 -0.20 -8.07 -19.41
N PHE A 49 0.42 -6.90 -19.29
CA PHE A 49 1.33 -6.57 -18.20
C PHE A 49 0.59 -6.51 -16.85
N GLY A 50 -0.62 -5.96 -16.82
CA GLY A 50 -1.48 -5.94 -15.64
C GLY A 50 -1.88 -7.34 -15.17
N ILE A 51 -2.22 -8.25 -16.10
CA ILE A 51 -2.51 -9.66 -15.79
C ILE A 51 -1.24 -10.36 -15.29
N MET A 52 -0.10 -10.15 -15.94
CA MET A 52 1.18 -10.74 -15.54
C MET A 52 1.61 -10.28 -14.14
N LEU A 53 1.53 -8.98 -13.85
CA LEU A 53 1.82 -8.42 -12.53
C LEU A 53 0.87 -8.95 -11.45
N ASN A 54 -0.42 -9.08 -11.75
CA ASN A 54 -1.39 -9.65 -10.81
C ASN A 54 -1.14 -11.14 -10.56
N LEU A 55 -0.81 -11.92 -11.59
CA LEU A 55 -0.42 -13.33 -11.44
C LEU A 55 0.87 -13.47 -10.63
N MET A 56 1.86 -12.61 -10.87
CA MET A 56 3.11 -12.60 -10.12
C MET A 56 2.86 -12.24 -8.64
N ASN A 57 2.06 -11.21 -8.36
CA ASN A 57 1.66 -10.84 -7.00
C ASN A 57 0.87 -11.95 -6.30
N SER A 58 -0.02 -12.64 -7.01
CA SER A 58 -0.78 -13.78 -6.50
C SER A 58 0.12 -14.98 -6.19
N ALA A 59 1.09 -15.26 -7.07
CA ALA A 59 2.06 -16.34 -6.88
C ALA A 59 2.99 -16.07 -5.68
N ILE A 60 3.45 -14.83 -5.50
CA ILE A 60 4.26 -14.42 -4.34
C ILE A 60 3.47 -14.64 -3.05
N ARG A 61 2.20 -14.20 -2.99
CA ARG A 61 1.33 -14.44 -1.82
C ARG A 61 1.12 -15.93 -1.55
N LYS A 62 0.85 -16.74 -2.58
CA LYS A 62 0.61 -18.18 -2.43
C LYS A 62 1.86 -18.94 -1.98
N LYS A 63 3.06 -18.53 -2.43
CA LYS A 63 4.33 -19.15 -2.04
C LYS A 63 4.77 -18.77 -0.63
N MET A 64 4.39 -17.58 -0.16
CA MET A 64 4.80 -17.07 1.16
C MET A 64 3.83 -17.42 2.30
N VAL A 65 2.58 -17.79 2.01
CA VAL A 65 1.56 -18.11 3.03
C VAL A 65 1.32 -19.61 3.15
N ASP A 66 1.69 -20.19 4.29
CA ASP A 66 1.37 -21.58 4.63
C ASP A 66 -0.10 -21.69 5.08
N MET A 67 -0.97 -22.05 4.13
CA MET A 67 -2.41 -22.17 4.35
C MET A 67 -2.78 -23.23 5.39
N VAL A 68 -1.96 -24.26 5.58
CA VAL A 68 -2.24 -25.35 6.53
C VAL A 68 -1.96 -24.87 7.95
N LYS A 69 -0.80 -24.23 8.18
CA LYS A 69 -0.48 -23.63 9.48
C LYS A 69 -1.47 -22.54 9.84
N TRP A 70 -1.84 -21.68 8.89
CA TRP A 70 -2.81 -20.62 9.13
C TRP A 70 -4.17 -21.15 9.60
N ARG A 71 -4.72 -22.18 8.94
CA ARG A 71 -6.00 -22.79 9.35
C ARG A 71 -5.93 -23.43 10.73
N ARG A 72 -4.80 -24.09 11.06
CA ARG A 72 -4.58 -24.69 12.38
C ARG A 72 -4.55 -23.64 13.48
N ILE A 73 -3.74 -22.60 13.30
CA ILE A 73 -3.62 -21.52 14.29
C ILE A 73 -4.97 -20.81 14.45
N MET A 74 -5.69 -20.55 13.36
CA MET A 74 -7.04 -19.97 13.44
C MET A 74 -8.01 -20.82 14.27
N LYS A 75 -7.98 -22.15 14.11
CA LYS A 75 -8.82 -23.06 14.89
C LYS A 75 -8.45 -23.06 16.37
N GLU A 76 -7.15 -23.11 16.68
CA GLU A 76 -6.63 -23.04 18.06
C GLU A 76 -6.95 -21.69 18.72
N THR A 77 -6.78 -20.56 18.01
CA THR A 77 -7.12 -19.22 18.50
C THR A 77 -8.62 -19.04 18.73
N ARG A 78 -9.48 -19.58 17.87
CA ARG A 78 -10.94 -19.56 18.08
C ARG A 78 -11.36 -20.38 19.30
N ALA A 79 -10.80 -21.59 19.46
CA ALA A 79 -11.07 -22.42 20.63
C ALA A 79 -10.61 -21.73 21.93
N PHE A 80 -9.45 -21.09 21.91
CA PHE A 80 -8.93 -20.30 23.03
C PHE A 80 -9.81 -19.09 23.35
N ASN A 81 -10.21 -18.30 22.34
CA ASN A 81 -11.07 -17.13 22.53
C ASN A 81 -12.44 -17.53 23.09
N LYS A 82 -13.00 -18.67 22.66
CA LYS A 82 -14.25 -19.21 23.21
C LYS A 82 -14.09 -19.64 24.67
N ALA A 83 -13.05 -20.42 24.99
CA ALA A 83 -12.76 -20.84 26.36
C ALA A 83 -12.51 -19.64 27.29
N ARG A 84 -11.82 -18.61 26.78
CA ARG A 84 -11.58 -17.35 27.48
C ARG A 84 -12.89 -16.60 27.74
N MET A 85 -13.74 -16.46 26.73
CA MET A 85 -15.06 -15.81 26.86
C MET A 85 -15.95 -16.56 27.87
N ASP A 86 -15.99 -17.88 27.80
CA ASP A 86 -16.80 -18.71 28.70
C ASP A 86 -16.28 -18.63 30.15
N ALA A 87 -14.95 -18.61 30.36
CA ALA A 87 -14.34 -18.44 31.69
C ALA A 87 -14.61 -17.04 32.30
N TYR A 88 -14.61 -15.99 31.48
CA TYR A 88 -15.00 -14.65 31.95
C TYR A 88 -16.50 -14.54 32.24
N ARG A 89 -17.35 -15.22 31.46
CA ARG A 89 -18.81 -15.28 31.69
C ARG A 89 -19.16 -16.07 32.94
N SER A 90 -18.39 -17.09 33.29
CA SER A 90 -18.64 -17.89 34.50
C SER A 90 -18.10 -17.26 35.79
N HIS A 91 -17.45 -16.09 35.72
CA HIS A 91 -16.85 -15.36 36.86
C HIS A 91 -15.92 -16.20 37.76
N ASP A 92 -15.37 -17.30 37.23
CA ASP A 92 -14.54 -18.23 37.97
C ASP A 92 -13.07 -17.82 37.88
N LYS A 93 -12.55 -17.25 38.98
CA LYS A 93 -11.17 -16.76 39.05
C LYS A 93 -10.13 -17.85 38.76
N ALA A 94 -10.38 -19.10 39.17
CA ALA A 94 -9.44 -20.20 38.95
C ALA A 94 -9.33 -20.56 37.46
N ARG A 95 -10.47 -20.58 36.76
CA ARG A 95 -10.52 -20.80 35.30
C ARG A 95 -9.92 -19.65 34.51
N ILE A 96 -10.13 -18.41 34.96
CA ILE A 96 -9.52 -17.22 34.33
C ILE A 96 -7.99 -17.29 34.42
N ASP A 97 -7.44 -17.66 35.57
CA ASP A 97 -5.99 -17.79 35.77
C ASP A 97 -5.40 -18.94 34.94
N GLU A 98 -6.10 -20.07 34.81
CA GLU A 98 -5.67 -21.18 33.96
C GLU A 98 -5.62 -20.79 32.48
N VAL A 99 -6.64 -20.06 31.99
CA VAL A 99 -6.68 -19.56 30.61
C VAL A 99 -5.62 -18.48 30.39
N ASN A 100 -5.39 -17.60 31.36
CA ASN A 100 -4.37 -16.56 31.29
C ASN A 100 -2.94 -17.15 31.20
N LYS A 101 -2.65 -18.29 31.84
CA LYS A 101 -1.35 -18.99 31.67
C LYS A 101 -1.09 -19.38 30.21
N LYS A 102 -2.13 -19.71 29.45
CA LYS A 102 -2.03 -20.03 28.02
C LYS A 102 -1.90 -18.78 27.13
N SER A 103 -2.13 -17.56 27.65
CA SER A 103 -2.07 -16.31 26.88
C SER A 103 -0.72 -16.05 26.23
N ALA A 104 0.40 -16.37 26.91
CA ALA A 104 1.75 -16.17 26.35
C ALA A 104 2.01 -17.06 25.13
N TYR A 105 1.58 -18.33 25.18
CA TYR A 105 1.63 -19.25 24.05
C TYR A 105 0.75 -18.77 22.88
N MET A 106 -0.47 -18.32 23.19
CA MET A 106 -1.39 -17.79 22.19
C MET A 106 -0.92 -16.47 21.57
N ASN A 107 -0.27 -15.61 22.35
CA ASN A 107 0.31 -14.36 21.85
C ASN A 107 1.43 -14.65 20.86
N LYS A 108 2.30 -15.62 21.14
CA LYS A 108 3.33 -16.07 20.19
C LYS A 108 2.70 -16.60 18.90
N LEU A 109 1.69 -17.46 19.00
CA LEU A 109 0.95 -17.97 17.85
C LEU A 109 0.25 -16.87 17.03
N ASN A 110 -0.34 -15.88 17.70
CA ASN A 110 -0.96 -14.72 17.06
C ASN A 110 0.08 -13.83 16.36
N MET A 111 1.27 -13.66 16.95
CA MET A 111 2.37 -12.94 16.31
C MET A 111 2.89 -13.68 15.08
N GLU A 112 3.03 -15.01 15.14
CA GLU A 112 3.39 -15.82 13.97
C GLU A 112 2.32 -15.71 12.87
N MET A 113 1.03 -15.74 13.22
CA MET A 113 -0.07 -15.50 12.28
C MET A 113 0.00 -14.10 11.65
N MET A 114 0.27 -13.09 12.46
CA MET A 114 0.40 -11.71 11.99
C MET A 114 1.57 -11.59 11.02
N GLN A 115 2.72 -12.20 11.32
CA GLN A 115 3.89 -12.18 10.43
C GLN A 115 3.65 -12.93 9.11
N MET A 116 2.87 -14.01 9.11
CA MET A 116 2.50 -14.72 7.88
C MET A 116 1.70 -13.84 6.91
N ASN A 117 0.89 -12.91 7.42
CA ASN A 117 0.06 -12.00 6.59
C ASN A 117 0.72 -10.63 6.34
N LEU A 118 1.53 -10.14 7.27
CA LEU A 118 2.25 -8.87 7.11
C LEU A 118 3.43 -8.98 6.14
N ARG A 119 4.17 -10.09 6.10
CA ARG A 119 5.32 -10.25 5.18
C ARG A 119 4.91 -10.10 3.70
N PRO A 120 3.85 -10.78 3.21
CA PRO A 120 3.38 -10.59 1.84
C PRO A 120 2.88 -9.15 1.59
N MET A 121 2.22 -8.54 2.58
CA MET A 121 1.73 -7.17 2.45
C MET A 121 2.88 -6.17 2.35
N MET A 122 3.91 -6.28 3.19
CA MET A 122 5.11 -5.43 3.17
C MET A 122 5.81 -5.48 1.81
N ILE A 123 5.96 -6.66 1.21
CA ILE A 123 6.58 -6.80 -0.11
C ILE A 123 5.79 -6.07 -1.19
N THR A 124 4.45 -6.04 -1.10
CA THR A 124 3.61 -5.32 -2.06
C THR A 124 3.43 -3.83 -1.73
N PHE A 125 3.52 -3.45 -0.45
CA PHE A 125 3.27 -2.10 0.03
C PHE A 125 4.52 -1.22 -0.02
N VAL A 126 5.69 -1.79 0.25
CA VAL A 126 6.98 -1.06 0.24
C VAL A 126 7.29 -0.45 -1.14
N PRO A 127 7.16 -1.15 -2.27
CA PRO A 127 7.40 -0.56 -3.57
C PRO A 127 6.41 0.58 -3.88
N LEU A 128 5.15 0.39 -3.49
CA LEU A 128 4.11 1.39 -3.69
C LEU A 128 4.40 2.65 -2.86
N ILE A 129 4.74 2.51 -1.57
CA ILE A 129 5.02 3.67 -0.74
C ILE A 129 6.31 4.40 -1.15
N LEU A 130 7.30 3.67 -1.67
CA LEU A 130 8.51 4.28 -2.24
C LEU A 130 8.19 5.15 -3.46
N ILE A 131 7.30 4.70 -4.35
CA ILE A 131 6.83 5.52 -5.48
C ILE A 131 6.07 6.74 -4.95
N PHE A 132 5.20 6.56 -3.96
CA PHE A 132 4.46 7.65 -3.31
C PHE A 132 5.37 8.69 -2.66
N TYR A 133 6.50 8.29 -2.08
CA TYR A 133 7.44 9.20 -1.42
C TYR A 133 8.41 9.86 -2.41
N PHE A 134 8.95 9.12 -3.38
CA PHE A 134 10.02 9.62 -4.27
C PHE A 134 9.54 10.16 -5.62
N VAL A 135 8.33 9.84 -6.07
CA VAL A 135 7.88 10.21 -7.42
C VAL A 135 6.76 11.22 -7.35
N LEU A 136 5.76 11.00 -6.50
CA LEU A 136 4.57 11.84 -6.45
C LEU A 136 4.84 13.29 -6.00
N PRO A 137 5.71 13.58 -5.02
CA PRO A 137 5.98 14.97 -4.63
C PRO A 137 6.62 15.78 -5.75
N TYR A 138 7.43 15.17 -6.62
CA TYR A 138 8.07 15.86 -7.75
C TYR A 138 7.11 16.08 -8.93
N LEU A 139 6.11 15.22 -9.10
CA LEU A 139 5.13 15.34 -10.19
C LEU A 139 3.87 16.13 -9.80
N PHE A 140 3.51 16.14 -8.52
CA PHE A 140 2.22 16.65 -8.04
C PHE A 140 2.33 17.33 -6.66
N SER A 141 3.13 18.39 -6.57
CA SER A 141 3.37 19.13 -5.32
C SER A 141 2.27 20.14 -4.93
N TYR A 142 1.17 20.25 -5.68
CA TYR A 142 0.15 21.27 -5.44
C TYR A 142 -0.60 21.10 -4.10
N THR A 143 -0.89 22.23 -3.46
CA THR A 143 -1.74 22.33 -2.27
C THR A 143 -3.21 22.20 -2.66
N VAL A 144 -4.00 21.40 -1.93
CA VAL A 144 -5.40 21.09 -2.29
C VAL A 144 -6.40 21.50 -1.22
N ALA A 145 -5.98 21.51 0.05
CA ALA A 145 -6.81 21.89 1.18
C ALA A 145 -5.95 22.54 2.26
N VAL A 146 -6.57 23.26 3.19
CA VAL A 146 -5.91 23.78 4.39
C VAL A 146 -6.60 23.15 5.60
N SER A 147 -5.84 22.43 6.44
CA SER A 147 -6.38 21.86 7.66
C SER A 147 -6.19 22.84 8.83
N PRO A 148 -7.16 22.96 9.76
CA PRO A 148 -7.01 23.81 10.94
C PRO A 148 -6.07 23.24 12.01
N VAL A 149 -5.61 21.99 11.85
CA VAL A 149 -4.71 21.27 12.76
C VAL A 149 -3.60 20.63 11.93
N PRO A 150 -2.33 20.59 12.39
CA PRO A 150 -1.27 19.86 11.71
C PRO A 150 -1.58 18.35 11.72
N LEU A 151 -1.58 17.72 10.54
CA LEU A 151 -1.91 16.30 10.38
C LEU A 151 -0.65 15.41 10.35
N ASN A 152 0.50 15.93 10.77
CA ASN A 152 1.77 15.21 10.80
C ASN A 152 1.83 14.21 11.98
N VAL A 153 1.12 13.10 11.84
CA VAL A 153 0.99 12.04 12.87
C VAL A 153 2.18 11.07 12.94
N ILE A 154 3.07 11.09 11.94
CA ILE A 154 4.26 10.22 11.92
C ILE A 154 5.48 11.03 12.38
N PRO A 155 6.13 10.64 13.49
CA PRO A 155 7.30 11.35 13.99
C PRO A 155 8.50 11.19 13.05
N GLY A 156 9.23 12.28 12.82
CA GLY A 156 10.56 12.27 12.19
C GLY A 156 10.65 12.71 10.72
N ASP A 157 9.82 13.65 10.26
CA ASP A 157 9.85 14.26 8.89
C ASP A 157 9.81 13.29 7.68
N LEU A 158 9.75 11.98 7.92
CA LEU A 158 9.68 10.93 6.90
C LEU A 158 8.37 11.01 6.09
N PHE A 159 7.32 11.62 6.65
CA PHE A 159 6.00 11.70 6.03
C PHE A 159 5.22 12.91 6.51
N GLN A 160 5.42 14.05 5.84
CA GLN A 160 4.72 15.30 6.14
C GLN A 160 3.43 15.38 5.34
N LEU A 161 2.29 15.20 6.02
CA LEU A 161 0.95 15.28 5.42
C LEU A 161 0.50 16.73 5.22
N THR A 162 1.00 17.63 6.06
CA THR A 162 0.72 19.07 6.04
C THR A 162 2.00 19.88 6.07
N CYS A 163 1.99 21.00 5.36
CA CYS A 163 3.05 21.99 5.36
C CYS A 163 3.37 22.46 6.79
N THR A 164 4.65 22.44 7.14
CA THR A 164 5.14 22.99 8.42
C THR A 164 5.25 24.52 8.35
N ALA A 165 5.32 25.17 9.52
CA ALA A 165 5.47 26.62 9.59
C ALA A 165 6.74 27.13 8.88
N GLU A 166 7.82 26.33 8.91
CA GLU A 166 9.09 26.65 8.23
C GLU A 166 8.95 26.59 6.70
N GLN A 167 8.18 25.63 6.18
CA GLN A 167 7.93 25.47 4.75
C GLN A 167 6.95 26.50 4.18
N ALA A 168 6.05 27.03 5.02
CA ALA A 168 5.12 28.10 4.63
C ALA A 168 5.76 29.50 4.67
N ALA A 169 6.90 29.65 5.34
CA ALA A 169 7.67 30.89 5.39
C ALA A 169 8.58 31.10 4.17
N ASP A 170 8.80 30.05 3.37
CA ASP A 170 9.66 30.08 2.18
C ASP A 170 8.82 30.41 0.92
N PRO A 171 9.05 31.55 0.25
CA PRO A 171 8.25 31.97 -0.91
C PRO A 171 8.48 31.12 -2.16
N GLU A 172 9.51 30.28 -2.19
CA GLU A 172 9.80 29.35 -3.30
C GLU A 172 9.18 27.96 -3.08
N HIS A 173 8.61 27.71 -1.89
CA HIS A 173 7.95 26.45 -1.57
C HIS A 173 6.53 26.38 -2.17
N VAL A 174 6.09 25.15 -2.45
CA VAL A 174 4.80 24.89 -3.13
C VAL A 174 3.56 25.14 -2.24
N CYS A 175 3.78 25.56 -0.98
CA CYS A 175 2.75 25.75 0.02
C CYS A 175 2.54 27.24 0.36
N PRO A 176 1.35 27.81 0.10
CA PRO A 176 1.10 29.23 0.33
C PRO A 176 0.79 29.57 1.80
N THR A 177 0.40 28.58 2.61
CA THR A 177 -0.04 28.78 4.00
C THR A 177 0.35 27.60 4.89
N GLU A 178 0.53 27.86 6.19
CA GLU A 178 0.70 26.82 7.20
C GLU A 178 -0.47 25.83 7.17
N ASN A 179 -0.19 24.54 7.42
CA ASN A 179 -1.19 23.47 7.41
C ASN A 179 -1.88 23.23 6.05
N ALA A 180 -1.27 23.71 4.96
CA ALA A 180 -1.60 23.28 3.61
C ALA A 180 -1.41 21.76 3.46
N VAL A 181 -2.44 21.06 3.00
CA VAL A 181 -2.44 19.62 2.72
C VAL A 181 -1.99 19.41 1.28
N PHE A 182 -0.94 18.62 1.10
CA PHE A 182 -0.44 18.23 -0.22
C PHE A 182 -1.45 17.33 -0.96
N LEU A 183 -1.49 17.40 -2.29
CA LEU A 183 -2.37 16.54 -3.11
C LEU A 183 -2.18 15.05 -2.81
N TRP A 184 -0.92 14.60 -2.67
CA TRP A 184 -0.62 13.21 -2.36
C TRP A 184 -1.11 12.81 -0.95
N ALA A 185 -1.02 13.72 0.03
CA ALA A 185 -1.52 13.51 1.38
C ALA A 185 -3.05 13.42 1.39
N TRP A 186 -3.73 14.26 0.60
CA TRP A 186 -5.17 14.20 0.40
C TRP A 186 -5.61 12.87 -0.23
N TYR A 187 -4.92 12.42 -1.28
CA TYR A 187 -5.18 11.11 -1.90
C TYR A 187 -4.99 9.96 -0.90
N PHE A 188 -3.91 9.99 -0.11
CA PHE A 188 -3.63 8.97 0.89
C PHE A 188 -4.69 8.90 1.99
N LEU A 189 -5.07 10.06 2.54
CA LEU A 189 -6.11 10.16 3.57
C LEU A 189 -7.47 9.67 3.06
N SER A 190 -7.87 10.11 1.87
CA SER A 190 -9.11 9.66 1.25
C SER A 190 -9.10 8.14 1.00
N SER A 191 -7.99 7.59 0.50
CA SER A 191 -7.84 6.15 0.25
C SER A 191 -7.97 5.30 1.51
N ILE A 192 -7.39 5.73 2.65
CA ILE A 192 -7.54 5.01 3.93
C ILE A 192 -9.00 5.06 4.41
N ALA A 193 -9.62 6.24 4.36
CA ALA A 193 -11.01 6.43 4.78
C ALA A 193 -11.97 5.55 3.97
N PHE A 194 -11.82 5.55 2.63
CA PHE A 194 -12.66 4.73 1.75
C PHE A 194 -12.33 3.25 1.86
N SER A 195 -11.06 2.85 2.04
CA SER A 195 -10.69 1.44 2.24
C SER A 195 -11.41 0.83 3.45
N GLY A 196 -11.49 1.57 4.57
CA GLY A 196 -12.23 1.14 5.75
C GLY A 196 -13.73 0.89 5.49
N ILE A 197 -14.36 1.75 4.69
CA ILE A 197 -15.76 1.62 4.31
C ILE A 197 -15.96 0.44 3.36
N ILE A 198 -15.10 0.32 2.34
CA ILE A 198 -15.17 -0.75 1.34
C ILE A 198 -15.02 -2.11 2.03
N MET A 199 -14.05 -2.27 2.93
CA MET A 199 -13.85 -3.53 3.67
C MET A 199 -15.08 -3.95 4.48
N LYS A 200 -15.80 -2.98 5.08
CA LYS A 200 -17.06 -3.25 5.79
C LYS A 200 -18.18 -3.68 4.84
N ILE A 201 -18.28 -3.05 3.67
CA ILE A 201 -19.31 -3.38 2.67
C ILE A 201 -19.04 -4.76 2.06
N THR A 202 -17.78 -5.05 1.71
CA THR A 202 -17.40 -6.32 1.08
C THR A 202 -17.29 -7.48 2.06
N LYS A 203 -17.49 -7.24 3.37
CA LYS A 203 -17.32 -8.23 4.46
C LYS A 203 -15.97 -8.97 4.38
N THR A 204 -14.95 -8.28 3.90
CA THR A 204 -13.58 -8.80 3.82
C THR A 204 -12.79 -8.49 5.09
N THR A 205 -13.35 -7.69 6.01
CA THR A 205 -12.92 -7.68 7.40
C THR A 205 -13.01 -9.11 7.90
N MET A 206 -11.89 -9.67 8.38
CA MET A 206 -11.90 -11.00 8.99
C MET A 206 -12.85 -10.95 10.20
N ASP A 207 -14.12 -11.29 9.98
CA ASP A 207 -15.09 -11.41 11.05
C ASP A 207 -14.61 -12.53 11.97
N LEU A 208 -14.22 -12.12 13.18
CA LEU A 208 -13.92 -13.00 14.31
C LEU A 208 -15.20 -13.45 15.03
N SER A 209 -16.38 -13.25 14.42
CA SER A 209 -17.66 -13.75 14.93
C SER A 209 -17.77 -15.27 14.77
#